data_AF-A0A1E1VYY3-F1
#
_entry.id   AF-A0A1E1VYY3-F1
#
_cell.length_a   1.000
_cell.length_b   1.000
_cell.length_c   1.000
_cell.angle_alpha   90.00
_cell.angle_beta   90.00
_cell.angle_gamma   90.00
#
_symmetry.space_group_name_H-M   'P 1'
#
loop_
_entity.id
_entity.type
_entity.pdbx_description
1 polymer ?
#
loop_
_entity_poly.entity_id
_entity_poly.type
_entity_poly.pdbx_seq_one_letter_code
_entity_poly.pdbx_strand_id
1 'polypeptide(L)'
;APAPAPPPREEPPTSPERGAPAPYFCRGALIRLEDGSLRRVEEMRTEDFVMSADRNGDLALTQCTLLRIEERGDRLALTLTYDRNRSQVELESTVEHPFFVYGRGWASYKPERTMARYGLRVQRLQVGDVCVSLVARKHAAG
;
A
#
# COMPACT_ATOMS: atom_id res chain seq x y z
N ALA A 1 -8.75 21.55 41.46
CA ALA A 1 -9.05 21.60 40.01
C ALA A 1 -8.58 20.29 39.39
N PRO A 2 -9.41 19.55 38.64
CA PRO A 2 -8.94 18.35 37.95
C PRO A 2 -8.10 18.73 36.72
N ALA A 3 -7.04 17.95 36.47
CA ALA A 3 -6.09 18.14 35.38
C ALA A 3 -6.73 17.81 34.01
N PRO A 4 -6.26 18.43 32.91
CA PRO A 4 -6.78 18.16 31.57
C PRO A 4 -6.42 16.74 31.10
N ALA A 5 -7.39 16.07 30.46
CA ALA A 5 -7.20 14.74 29.89
C ALA A 5 -6.21 14.75 28.71
N PRO A 6 -5.42 13.69 28.51
CA PRO A 6 -4.52 13.56 27.37
C PRO A 6 -5.30 13.46 26.05
N PRO A 7 -4.72 13.92 24.92
CA PRO A 7 -5.35 13.80 23.61
C PRO A 7 -5.54 12.33 23.21
N PRO A 8 -6.56 12.02 22.39
CA PRO A 8 -6.81 10.65 21.93
C PRO A 8 -5.61 10.14 21.15
N ARG A 9 -5.13 8.94 21.51
CA ARG A 9 -4.12 8.20 20.74
C ARG A 9 -4.74 7.84 19.39
N GLU A 10 -4.13 8.29 18.29
CA GLU A 10 -4.42 7.75 16.96
C GLU A 10 -3.99 6.27 16.96
N GLU A 11 -4.97 5.38 17.01
CA GLU A 11 -4.75 3.94 16.83
C GLU A 11 -4.31 3.68 15.38
N PRO A 12 -3.36 2.75 15.14
CA PRO A 12 -3.00 2.36 13.79
C PRO A 12 -4.25 1.85 13.06
N PRO A 13 -4.40 2.14 11.75
CA PRO A 13 -5.62 1.80 11.03
C PRO A 13 -5.81 0.28 11.04
N THR A 14 -6.82 -0.15 11.80
CA THR A 14 -7.32 -1.52 11.82
C THR A 14 -7.79 -1.90 10.43
N SER A 15 -7.41 -3.10 9.99
CA SER A 15 -7.80 -3.70 8.71
C SER A 15 -9.29 -3.47 8.42
N PRO A 16 -9.67 -2.93 7.24
CA PRO A 16 -11.06 -2.63 6.98
C PRO A 16 -11.85 -3.93 6.83
N GLU A 17 -12.73 -4.14 7.81
CA GLU A 17 -13.78 -5.16 7.78
C GLU A 17 -14.69 -4.96 6.54
N ARG A 18 -15.04 -6.10 5.95
CA ARG A 18 -16.05 -6.37 4.90
C ARG A 18 -16.96 -5.19 4.50
N GLY A 19 -16.73 -4.65 3.30
CA GLY A 19 -17.76 -3.97 2.50
C GLY A 19 -17.41 -2.56 2.04
N ALA A 20 -16.89 -1.71 2.93
CA ALA A 20 -16.52 -0.34 2.58
C ALA A 20 -15.19 -0.31 1.80
N PRO A 21 -15.00 0.60 0.84
CA PRO A 21 -13.68 0.85 0.28
C PRO A 21 -12.76 1.33 1.41
N ALA A 22 -11.55 0.78 1.48
CA ALA A 22 -10.51 1.28 2.36
C ALA A 22 -10.35 2.80 2.09
N PRO A 23 -10.67 3.67 3.07
CA PRO A 23 -10.92 5.09 2.80
C PRO A 23 -9.68 5.82 2.29
N TYR A 24 -8.50 5.31 2.60
CA TYR A 24 -7.21 5.82 2.15
C TYR A 24 -6.90 5.56 0.67
N PHE A 25 -7.63 4.67 0.00
CA PHE A 25 -7.50 4.47 -1.46
C PHE A 25 -8.53 5.25 -2.28
N CYS A 26 -9.51 5.88 -1.63
CA CYS A 26 -10.50 6.70 -2.33
C CYS A 26 -9.83 7.96 -2.90
N ARG A 27 -10.13 8.28 -4.16
CA ARG A 27 -9.64 9.51 -4.81
C ARG A 27 -9.90 10.73 -3.93
N GLY A 28 -8.90 11.60 -3.81
CA GLY A 28 -8.95 12.78 -2.95
C GLY A 28 -8.62 12.51 -1.49
N ALA A 29 -8.43 11.25 -1.07
CA ALA A 29 -7.90 10.93 0.25
C ALA A 29 -6.52 11.59 0.42
N LEU A 30 -6.32 12.21 1.57
CA LEU A 30 -5.07 12.89 1.93
C LEU A 30 -4.21 11.95 2.77
N ILE A 31 -3.06 11.60 2.24
CA ILE A 31 -2.01 10.84 2.91
C ILE A 31 -1.07 11.83 3.57
N ARG A 32 -0.86 11.69 4.88
CA ARG A 32 0.16 12.45 5.60
C ARG A 32 1.49 11.73 5.45
N LEU A 33 2.48 12.43 4.92
CA LEU A 33 3.86 11.95 4.82
C LEU A 33 4.63 12.27 6.10
N GLU A 34 5.78 11.63 6.29
CA GLU A 34 6.65 11.83 7.47
C GLU A 34 7.25 13.24 7.57
N ASP A 35 7.27 14.00 6.48
CA ASP A 35 7.64 15.43 6.50
C ASP A 35 6.51 16.36 6.95
N GLY A 36 5.34 15.80 7.28
CA GLY A 36 4.14 16.53 7.67
C GLY A 36 3.31 17.06 6.50
N SER A 37 3.78 16.91 5.26
CA SER A 37 3.03 17.31 4.08
C SER A 37 1.85 16.38 3.82
N LEU A 38 0.84 16.91 3.12
CA LEU A 38 -0.32 16.14 2.69
C LEU A 38 -0.22 15.89 1.19
N ARG A 39 -0.45 14.64 0.79
CA ARG A 39 -0.51 14.22 -0.61
C ARG A 39 -1.85 13.59 -0.92
N ARG A 40 -2.44 13.94 -2.06
CA ARG A 40 -3.59 13.17 -2.54
C ARG A 40 -3.15 11.78 -2.95
N VAL A 41 -3.96 10.77 -2.67
CA VAL A 41 -3.63 9.38 -3.01
C VAL A 41 -3.31 9.23 -4.49
N GLU A 42 -4.05 9.89 -5.39
CA GLU A 42 -3.81 9.85 -6.84
C GLU A 42 -2.52 10.56 -7.28
N GLU A 43 -1.89 11.35 -6.41
CA GLU A 43 -0.67 12.13 -6.67
C GLU A 43 0.58 11.49 -6.02
N MET A 44 0.42 10.37 -5.31
CA MET A 44 1.52 9.64 -4.67
C MET A 44 2.58 9.20 -5.70
N ARG A 45 3.85 9.32 -5.31
CA ARG A 45 5.02 8.94 -6.11
C ARG A 45 5.93 8.03 -5.31
N THR A 46 6.83 7.32 -5.99
CA THR A 46 7.80 6.46 -5.33
C THR A 46 8.66 7.23 -4.31
N GLU A 47 9.00 8.48 -4.63
CA GLU A 47 9.80 9.36 -3.78
C GLU A 47 9.13 9.59 -2.41
N ASP A 48 7.80 9.57 -2.35
CA ASP A 48 7.06 9.76 -1.10
C ASP A 48 7.26 8.58 -0.14
N PHE A 49 7.37 7.37 -0.67
CA PHE A 49 7.69 6.17 0.11
C PHE A 49 9.16 6.18 0.55
N VAL A 50 10.08 6.54 -0.35
CA VAL A 50 11.52 6.65 -0.04
C VAL A 50 11.73 7.66 1.09
N MET A 51 11.18 8.87 0.95
CA MET A 51 11.27 9.92 1.96
C MET A 51 10.69 9.49 3.30
N SER A 52 9.58 8.76 3.29
CA SER A 52 8.97 8.25 4.53
C SER A 52 9.86 7.21 5.22
N ALA A 53 10.48 6.29 4.48
CA ALA A 53 11.41 5.31 5.05
C ALA A 53 12.72 5.93 5.57
N ASP A 54 13.21 6.99 4.92
CA ASP A 54 14.44 7.69 5.32
C ASP A 54 14.24 8.53 6.59
N ARG A 55 13.05 9.13 6.74
CA ARG A 55 12.73 10.00 7.89
C ARG A 55 12.19 9.23 9.10
N ASN A 56 11.57 8.08 8.88
CA ASN A 56 11.05 7.25 9.95
C ASN A 56 11.97 6.04 10.19
N GLY A 57 12.72 6.08 11.28
CA GLY A 57 13.63 5.02 11.71
C GLY A 57 12.96 3.67 11.98
N ASP A 58 11.64 3.65 12.16
CA ASP A 58 10.86 2.42 12.39
C ASP A 58 10.30 1.82 11.10
N LEU A 59 10.35 2.55 9.97
CA LEU A 59 9.88 2.08 8.67
C LEU A 59 11.05 1.73 7.74
N ALA A 60 10.84 0.73 6.90
CA ALA A 60 11.71 0.38 5.79
C ALA A 60 10.92 0.34 4.49
N LEU A 61 11.50 0.91 3.45
CA LEU A 61 11.05 0.68 2.09
C LEU A 61 11.35 -0.77 1.72
N THR A 62 10.34 -1.46 1.24
CA THR A 62 10.48 -2.82 0.72
C THR A 62 10.01 -2.87 -0.72
N GLN A 63 10.79 -3.54 -1.55
CA GLN A 63 10.50 -3.81 -2.93
C GLN A 63 10.28 -5.32 -3.09
N CYS A 64 9.21 -5.69 -3.77
CA CYS A 64 8.94 -7.07 -4.12
C CYS A 64 8.52 -7.20 -5.57
N THR A 65 9.10 -8.18 -6.26
CA THR A 65 8.79 -8.48 -7.65
C THR A 65 7.65 -9.48 -7.72
N LEU A 66 6.65 -9.19 -8.55
CA LEU A 66 5.51 -10.07 -8.77
C LEU A 66 5.86 -11.21 -9.72
N LEU A 67 5.86 -12.43 -9.22
CA LEU A 67 6.24 -13.63 -9.97
C LEU A 67 5.04 -14.36 -10.58
N ARG A 68 3.90 -14.34 -9.88
CA ARG A 68 2.69 -15.07 -10.31
C ARG A 68 1.43 -14.38 -9.79
N ILE A 69 0.37 -14.49 -10.59
CA ILE A 69 -0.97 -14.00 -10.26
C ILE A 69 -1.96 -15.14 -10.52
N GLU A 70 -2.76 -15.47 -9.52
CA GLU A 70 -3.87 -16.42 -9.64
C GLU A 70 -5.17 -15.73 -9.26
N GLU A 71 -6.11 -15.62 -10.22
CA GLU A 71 -7.45 -15.13 -9.96
C GLU A 71 -8.36 -16.25 -9.45
N ARG A 72 -9.07 -15.99 -8.34
CA ARG A 72 -10.03 -16.89 -7.72
C ARG A 72 -11.33 -16.12 -7.46
N GLY A 73 -12.08 -15.89 -8.53
CA GLY A 73 -13.28 -15.04 -8.51
C GLY A 73 -12.91 -13.58 -8.23
N ASP A 74 -13.34 -13.06 -7.09
CA ASP A 74 -13.05 -11.67 -6.67
C ASP A 74 -11.75 -11.52 -5.87
N ARG A 75 -11.04 -12.63 -5.62
CA ARG A 75 -9.77 -12.66 -4.90
C ARG A 75 -8.60 -12.95 -5.83
N LEU A 76 -7.42 -12.56 -5.40
CA LEU A 76 -6.14 -12.87 -6.00
C LEU A 76 -5.24 -13.56 -4.99
N ALA A 77 -4.51 -14.58 -5.45
CA ALA A 77 -3.29 -15.04 -4.80
C ALA A 77 -2.09 -14.57 -5.64
N LEU A 78 -1.21 -13.79 -5.02
CA LEU A 78 -0.02 -13.21 -5.65
C LEU A 78 1.22 -13.88 -5.07
N THR A 79 2.10 -14.41 -5.91
CA THR A 79 3.43 -14.85 -5.48
C THR A 79 4.42 -13.72 -5.71
N LEU A 80 5.01 -13.22 -4.64
CA LEU A 80 5.96 -12.10 -4.63
C LEU A 80 7.33 -12.61 -4.19
N THR A 81 8.41 -11.98 -4.65
CA THR A 81 9.75 -12.22 -4.11
C THR A 81 10.41 -10.94 -3.66
N TYR A 82 11.09 -10.97 -2.52
CA TYR A 82 11.87 -9.84 -2.03
C TYR A 82 13.29 -9.89 -2.58
N ASP A 83 13.76 -8.75 -3.10
CA ASP A 83 15.05 -8.65 -3.78
C ASP A 83 16.24 -9.07 -2.91
N ARG A 84 16.11 -8.92 -1.58
CA ARG A 84 17.21 -9.17 -0.63
C ARG A 84 17.49 -10.66 -0.37
N ASN A 85 16.48 -11.52 -0.32
CA ASN A 85 16.64 -12.90 0.18
C ASN A 85 16.12 -13.99 -0.78
N ARG A 86 15.60 -13.63 -1.97
CA ARG A 86 14.92 -14.58 -2.90
C ARG A 86 13.77 -15.39 -2.27
N SER A 87 13.36 -15.06 -1.04
CA SER A 87 12.22 -15.66 -0.37
C SER A 87 10.97 -15.30 -1.15
N GLN A 88 10.13 -16.30 -1.41
CA GLN A 88 8.82 -16.11 -2.00
C GLN A 88 7.78 -16.00 -0.90
N VAL A 89 6.84 -15.08 -1.06
CA VAL A 89 5.69 -14.93 -0.17
C VAL A 89 4.41 -14.92 -0.98
N GLU A 90 3.35 -15.45 -0.39
CA GLU A 90 2.01 -15.38 -0.94
C GLU A 90 1.26 -14.21 -0.30
N LEU A 91 0.68 -13.37 -1.14
CA LEU A 91 -0.18 -12.27 -0.73
C LEU A 91 -1.58 -12.48 -1.31
N GLU A 92 -2.58 -12.53 -0.43
CA GLU A 92 -3.97 -12.53 -0.84
C GLU A 92 -4.53 -11.11 -0.90
N SER A 93 -5.30 -10.81 -1.95
CA SER A 93 -5.97 -9.51 -2.11
C SER A 93 -7.27 -9.64 -2.90
N THR A 94 -7.99 -8.53 -3.11
CA THR A 94 -9.10 -8.47 -4.08
C THR A 94 -8.61 -8.02 -5.45
N VAL A 95 -9.36 -8.35 -6.49
CA VAL A 95 -9.01 -7.98 -7.88
C VAL A 95 -8.93 -6.46 -8.11
N GLU A 96 -9.63 -5.65 -7.30
CA GLU A 96 -9.60 -4.19 -7.39
C GLU A 96 -8.60 -3.51 -6.43
N HIS A 97 -7.86 -4.27 -5.62
CA HIS A 97 -6.93 -3.71 -4.65
C HIS A 97 -5.78 -2.97 -5.36
N PRO A 98 -5.53 -1.68 -5.03
CA PRO A 98 -4.40 -0.94 -5.58
C PRO A 98 -3.07 -1.37 -4.96
N PHE A 99 -2.05 -1.56 -5.81
CA PHE A 99 -0.65 -1.76 -5.46
C PHE A 99 0.17 -0.61 -6.03
N PHE A 100 1.17 -0.14 -5.31
CA PHE A 100 2.07 0.90 -5.83
C PHE A 100 3.25 0.24 -6.56
N VAL A 101 3.34 0.42 -7.88
CA VAL A 101 4.40 -0.16 -8.71
C VAL A 101 5.47 0.88 -9.01
N TYR A 102 6.73 0.51 -8.75
CA TYR A 102 7.89 1.36 -8.99
C TYR A 102 7.92 1.86 -10.44
N GLY A 103 8.03 3.18 -10.62
CA GLY A 103 8.06 3.83 -11.94
C GLY A 103 6.73 3.84 -12.71
N ARG A 104 5.66 3.21 -12.19
CA ARG A 104 4.34 3.14 -12.85
C ARG A 104 3.22 3.80 -12.02
N GLY A 105 3.41 3.92 -10.71
CA GLY A 105 2.38 4.42 -9.79
C GLY A 105 1.37 3.34 -9.43
N TRP A 106 0.13 3.73 -9.14
CA TRP A 106 -0.92 2.78 -8.76
C TRP A 106 -1.26 1.81 -9.89
N ALA A 107 -1.34 0.52 -9.56
CA ALA A 107 -1.78 -0.56 -10.43
C ALA A 107 -2.71 -1.53 -9.69
N SER A 108 -3.62 -2.20 -10.40
CA SER A 108 -4.43 -3.29 -9.85
C SER A 108 -4.69 -4.36 -10.90
N TYR A 109 -5.20 -5.51 -10.48
CA TYR A 109 -5.50 -6.58 -11.43
C TYR A 109 -6.73 -6.27 -12.29
N LYS A 110 -7.74 -5.55 -11.77
CA LYS A 110 -8.90 -5.06 -12.53
C LYS A 110 -9.05 -3.54 -12.37
N PRO A 111 -8.32 -2.73 -13.16
CA PRO A 111 -8.33 -1.26 -13.07
C PRO A 111 -9.72 -0.64 -13.13
N GLU A 112 -10.63 -1.23 -13.92
CA GLU A 112 -12.01 -0.76 -14.06
C GLU A 112 -12.78 -0.91 -12.75
N ARG A 113 -12.55 -2.00 -12.01
CA ARG A 113 -13.14 -2.20 -10.69
C ARG A 113 -12.53 -1.28 -9.65
N THR A 114 -11.23 -1.00 -9.73
CA THR A 114 -10.57 0.00 -8.87
C THR A 114 -11.16 1.38 -9.09
N MET A 115 -11.38 1.77 -10.35
CA MET A 115 -12.05 3.03 -10.69
C MET A 115 -13.48 3.07 -10.15
N ALA A 116 -14.27 2.00 -10.33
CA ALA A 116 -15.65 1.95 -9.82
C ALA A 116 -15.72 1.99 -8.29
N ARG A 117 -14.78 1.35 -7.59
CA ARG A 117 -14.78 1.24 -6.12
C ARG A 117 -14.17 2.44 -5.42
N TYR A 118 -13.10 3.00 -5.97
CA TYR A 118 -12.29 4.02 -5.31
C TYR A 118 -12.23 5.35 -6.07
N GLY A 119 -12.73 5.42 -7.31
CA GLY A 119 -12.56 6.59 -8.18
C GLY A 119 -11.11 6.82 -8.64
N LEU A 120 -10.23 5.84 -8.43
CA LEU A 120 -8.81 5.94 -8.71
C LEU A 120 -8.47 5.35 -10.07
N ARG A 121 -7.82 6.15 -10.92
CA ARG A 121 -7.24 5.66 -12.18
C ARG A 121 -5.92 4.97 -11.90
N VAL A 122 -5.83 3.71 -12.31
CA VAL A 122 -4.66 2.86 -12.06
C VAL A 122 -4.28 2.11 -13.32
N GLN A 123 -3.04 1.63 -13.37
CA GLN A 123 -2.57 0.75 -14.45
C GLN A 123 -2.96 -0.71 -14.19
N ARG A 124 -2.83 -1.58 -15.21
CA ARG A 124 -2.94 -3.02 -15.03
C ARG A 124 -1.67 -3.57 -14.37
N LEU A 125 -1.85 -4.28 -13.25
CA LEU A 125 -0.82 -5.06 -12.57
C LEU A 125 -0.48 -6.30 -13.39
N GLN A 126 0.81 -6.60 -13.52
CA GLN A 126 1.31 -7.73 -14.32
C GLN A 126 2.54 -8.38 -13.67
N VAL A 127 2.78 -9.65 -14.04
CA VAL A 127 4.01 -10.36 -13.65
C VAL A 127 5.24 -9.56 -14.12
N GLY A 128 6.23 -9.45 -13.24
CA GLY A 128 7.43 -8.63 -13.43
C GLY A 128 7.33 -7.22 -12.82
N ASP A 129 6.14 -6.79 -12.40
CA ASP A 129 6.00 -5.52 -11.67
C ASP A 129 6.74 -5.57 -10.33
N VAL A 130 7.44 -4.46 -10.01
CA VAL A 130 8.09 -4.27 -8.72
C VAL A 130 7.19 -3.40 -7.84
N CYS A 131 6.52 -4.04 -6.88
CA CYS A 131 5.67 -3.36 -5.92
C CYS A 131 6.51 -2.73 -4.80
N VAL A 132 6.10 -1.55 -4.37
CA VAL A 132 6.74 -0.76 -3.31
C VAL A 132 5.79 -0.66 -2.12
N SER A 133 6.29 -0.91 -0.91
CA SER A 133 5.54 -0.75 0.33
C SER A 133 6.44 -0.30 1.47
N LEU A 134 5.84 0.26 2.51
CA LEU A 134 6.49 0.55 3.79
C LEU A 134 6.15 -0.57 4.77
N VAL A 135 7.17 -1.15 5.38
CA VAL A 135 7.03 -2.17 6.43
C VAL A 135 7.76 -1.72 7.68
N ALA A 136 7.29 -2.14 8.86
CA ALA A 136 8.04 -1.87 10.09
C ALA A 136 9.38 -2.61 10.08
N ARG A 137 10.48 -1.96 10.50
CA ARG A 137 11.84 -2.53 10.47
C ARG A 137 11.99 -3.83 11.27
N LYS A 138 11.14 -4.07 12.29
CA LYS A 138 11.07 -5.36 12.99
C LYS A 138 10.73 -6.55 12.07
N HIS A 139 10.10 -6.30 10.92
CA HIS A 139 9.78 -7.29 9.90
C HIS A 139 10.72 -7.25 8.68
N ALA A 140 11.64 -6.29 8.61
CA ALA A 140 12.59 -6.14 7.50
C ALA A 140 13.96 -6.81 7.77
N ALA A 141 14.24 -7.17 9.02
CA ALA A 141 15.43 -7.91 9.42
C ALA A 141 15.06 -9.38 9.69
N GLY A 142 15.22 -10.21 8.66
CA GLY A 142 15.18 -11.67 8.71
C GLY A 142 16.15 -12.23 7.68
#